data_AF-A0A7V2RX06-F1
#
_entry.id   AF-A0A7V2RX06-F1
#
_cell.length_a   1.000
_cell.length_b   1.000
_cell.length_c   1.000
_cell.angle_alpha   90.00
_cell.angle_beta   90.00
_cell.angle_gamma   90.00
#
_symmetry.space_group_name_H-M   'P 1'
#
loop_
_entity.id
_entity.type
_entity.pdbx_description
1 polymer ?
#
loop_
_entity_poly.entity_id
_entity_poly.type
_entity_poly.pdbx_seq_one_letter_code
_entity_poly.pdbx_strand_id
1 'polypeptide(L)'
;MANDKWVNLGTRPIKKIRPAEFPDISEMMKEPTKAARNPDAVDVLLVNPPSPDGGVWIRSQHRVGRRSRENMLWPQVSLARMAALLHPDYSVEVVDAIALGMKWDEFEDLLEKKQPKFYLTQVTAPTLTNDMYGIFLAKSKGATTIAFGTHVTPNTVNTMNDYPAVDFVLRGEPELTLRELIVAIEGNTGQNPKIVSLLKETDPAWEPVSPQAIAAGDFSGIKGLGWRNAGKPALTPDRPFIPNLDNLPLPMHELLPLDKYRMPLIKGPYAFVVPSRGCTAGCKYCIKHVSYNYTVRLRSAENVME
;
A
#
# COMPACT_ATOMS: atom_id res chain seq x y z
N MET A 1 -50.51 -64.36 -1.66
CA MET A 1 -49.65 -64.04 -0.51
C MET A 1 -49.40 -62.54 -0.52
N ALA A 2 -50.26 -61.77 0.18
CA ALA A 2 -50.09 -60.32 0.31
C ALA A 2 -49.18 -60.06 1.51
N ASN A 3 -48.07 -59.37 1.28
CA ASN A 3 -47.06 -59.10 2.28
C ASN A 3 -47.39 -57.77 2.97
N ASP A 4 -47.97 -57.87 4.15
CA ASP A 4 -48.44 -56.76 4.97
C ASP A 4 -47.25 -56.17 5.75
N LYS A 5 -46.72 -55.02 5.29
CA LYS A 5 -45.66 -54.28 6.01
C LYS A 5 -46.26 -53.11 6.77
N TRP A 6 -46.52 -53.33 8.04
CA TRP A 6 -46.89 -52.29 9.00
C TRP A 6 -45.69 -51.39 9.29
N VAL A 7 -45.73 -50.13 8.84
CA VAL A 7 -44.76 -49.09 9.20
C VAL A 7 -45.33 -48.29 10.37
N ASN A 8 -44.73 -48.45 11.55
CA ASN A 8 -45.08 -47.65 12.73
C ASN A 8 -44.54 -46.22 12.55
N LEU A 9 -45.42 -45.26 12.26
CA LEU A 9 -45.06 -43.86 11.97
C LEU A 9 -44.97 -42.95 13.20
N GLY A 10 -45.02 -43.49 14.43
CA GLY A 10 -45.00 -42.67 15.64
C GLY A 10 -46.25 -41.79 15.79
N THR A 11 -46.73 -41.61 17.01
CA THR A 11 -48.09 -41.13 17.31
C THR A 11 -48.31 -39.61 17.21
N ARG A 12 -47.55 -38.87 16.39
CA ARG A 12 -47.83 -37.44 16.15
C ARG A 12 -47.61 -37.04 14.69
N PRO A 13 -48.58 -36.38 14.03
CA PRO A 13 -48.39 -35.84 12.70
C PRO A 13 -47.25 -34.82 12.72
N ILE A 14 -46.26 -35.00 11.84
CA ILE A 14 -45.18 -34.03 11.63
C ILE A 14 -45.84 -32.73 11.14
N LYS A 15 -45.93 -31.71 12.00
CA LYS A 15 -46.44 -30.40 11.60
C LYS A 15 -45.54 -29.85 10.50
N LYS A 16 -46.09 -29.58 9.32
CA LYS A 16 -45.40 -28.79 8.29
C LYS A 16 -45.07 -27.43 8.89
N ILE A 17 -43.80 -27.20 9.20
CA ILE A 17 -43.30 -25.92 9.68
C ILE A 17 -43.28 -24.98 8.48
N ARG A 18 -43.80 -23.76 8.64
CA ARG A 18 -43.71 -22.72 7.59
C ARG A 18 -42.21 -22.43 7.36
N PRO A 19 -41.71 -22.47 6.12
CA PRO A 19 -40.33 -22.09 5.85
C PRO A 19 -40.11 -20.63 6.29
N ALA A 20 -39.00 -20.37 6.98
CA ALA A 20 -38.63 -19.03 7.36
C ALA A 20 -38.26 -18.23 6.10
N GLU A 21 -38.89 -17.06 5.92
CA GLU A 21 -38.44 -16.06 4.96
C GLU A 21 -37.30 -15.28 5.63
N PHE A 22 -36.06 -15.60 5.25
CA PHE A 22 -34.89 -14.84 5.68
C PHE A 22 -34.81 -13.57 4.82
N PRO A 23 -35.04 -12.36 5.37
CA PRO A 23 -34.93 -11.14 4.59
C PRO A 23 -33.47 -10.93 4.16
N ASP A 24 -33.25 -10.72 2.86
CA ASP A 24 -31.98 -10.24 2.35
C ASP A 24 -31.89 -8.73 2.55
N ILE A 25 -31.15 -8.31 3.57
CA ILE A 25 -30.92 -6.89 3.88
C ILE A 25 -29.67 -6.34 3.19
N SER A 26 -29.05 -7.08 2.25
CA SER A 26 -27.80 -6.67 1.60
C SER A 26 -27.93 -5.30 0.94
N GLU A 27 -29.03 -5.01 0.26
CA GLU A 27 -29.28 -3.69 -0.35
C GLU A 27 -29.44 -2.58 0.71
N MET A 28 -30.06 -2.89 1.86
CA MET A 28 -30.19 -1.93 2.97
C MET A 28 -28.85 -1.65 3.66
N MET A 29 -27.91 -2.61 3.64
CA MET A 29 -26.58 -2.46 4.22
C MET A 29 -25.53 -1.96 3.21
N LYS A 30 -25.77 -2.06 1.90
CA LYS A 30 -24.90 -1.52 0.83
C LYS A 30 -24.80 0.01 0.86
N GLU A 31 -25.81 0.67 1.42
CA GLU A 31 -25.75 2.09 1.74
C GLU A 31 -25.50 2.27 3.25
N PRO A 32 -24.29 2.04 3.78
CA PRO A 32 -23.95 2.55 5.10
C PRO A 32 -23.76 4.06 4.98
N THR A 33 -24.81 4.79 4.63
CA THR A 33 -24.90 6.24 4.44
C THR A 33 -23.82 6.83 3.51
N LYS A 34 -24.23 7.68 2.58
CA LYS A 34 -23.36 8.80 2.12
C LYS A 34 -23.11 9.77 3.28
N ALA A 35 -22.77 9.27 4.47
CA ALA A 35 -22.32 10.08 5.58
C ALA A 35 -21.06 10.77 5.10
N ALA A 36 -20.98 12.08 5.33
CA ALA A 36 -19.75 12.80 5.12
C ALA A 36 -18.63 12.06 5.86
N ARG A 37 -17.48 11.90 5.20
CA ARG A 37 -16.29 11.32 5.84
C ARG A 37 -16.00 12.10 7.12
N ASN A 38 -15.42 11.41 8.10
CA ASN A 38 -14.95 12.01 9.34
C ASN A 38 -14.13 13.29 9.01
N PRO A 39 -14.29 14.41 9.74
CA PRO A 39 -13.44 15.59 9.57
C PRO A 39 -11.93 15.31 9.60
N ASP A 40 -11.51 14.26 10.32
CA ASP A 40 -10.11 13.82 10.40
C ASP A 40 -9.70 12.86 9.27
N ALA A 41 -10.58 12.61 8.30
CA ALA A 41 -10.32 11.66 7.22
C ALA A 41 -9.28 12.18 6.21
N VAL A 42 -8.49 11.27 5.64
CA VAL A 42 -7.40 11.60 4.69
C VAL A 42 -7.56 10.83 3.40
N ASP A 43 -7.26 11.43 2.25
CA ASP A 43 -7.34 10.73 0.97
C ASP A 43 -6.35 9.56 0.92
N VAL A 44 -5.11 9.77 1.36
CA VAL A 44 -4.06 8.74 1.33
C VAL A 44 -3.41 8.58 2.70
N LEU A 45 -3.46 7.36 3.22
CA LEU A 45 -2.75 6.97 4.44
C LEU A 45 -1.54 6.11 4.08
N LEU A 46 -0.33 6.61 4.39
CA LEU A 46 0.93 5.94 4.12
C LEU A 46 1.46 5.30 5.41
N VAL A 47 1.59 3.97 5.43
CA VAL A 47 1.66 3.22 6.69
C VAL A 47 2.89 2.33 6.77
N ASN A 48 3.58 2.40 7.90
CA ASN A 48 4.42 1.35 8.45
C ASN A 48 3.61 0.68 9.60
N PRO A 49 2.89 -0.43 9.34
CA PRO A 49 1.90 -0.98 10.28
C PRO A 49 2.53 -1.52 11.58
N PRO A 50 1.71 -1.80 12.62
CA PRO A 50 2.17 -2.39 13.85
C PRO A 50 3.03 -3.64 13.60
N SER A 51 4.01 -3.87 14.46
CA SER A 51 4.88 -5.03 14.30
C SER A 51 4.19 -6.33 14.68
N PRO A 52 4.64 -7.48 14.12
CA PRO A 52 4.03 -8.79 14.40
C PRO A 52 4.02 -9.19 15.88
N ASP A 53 4.98 -8.69 16.64
CA ASP A 53 5.30 -9.13 18.00
C ASP A 53 5.47 -7.96 18.99
N GLY A 54 5.04 -6.75 18.60
CA GLY A 54 5.29 -5.52 19.36
C GLY A 54 6.77 -5.10 19.41
N GLY A 55 7.67 -5.84 18.76
CA GLY A 55 9.09 -5.53 18.69
C GLY A 55 9.42 -4.47 17.63
N VAL A 56 10.68 -4.05 17.60
CA VAL A 56 11.17 -3.11 16.59
C VAL A 56 11.60 -3.87 15.34
N TRP A 57 10.99 -3.54 14.21
CA TRP A 57 11.37 -4.08 12.90
C TRP A 57 11.88 -2.97 12.00
N ILE A 58 13.08 -3.16 11.47
CA ILE A 58 13.67 -2.28 10.48
C ILE A 58 13.03 -2.59 9.13
N ARG A 59 12.42 -1.57 8.54
CA ARG A 59 11.72 -1.64 7.26
C ARG A 59 12.13 -0.44 6.42
N SER A 60 12.46 -0.68 5.14
CA SER A 60 12.78 0.37 4.18
C SER A 60 12.60 -0.15 2.75
N GLN A 61 12.21 0.71 1.82
CA GLN A 61 12.17 0.42 0.38
C GLN A 61 13.51 -0.12 -0.14
N HIS A 62 14.62 0.25 0.50
CA HIS A 62 15.96 -0.04 0.03
C HIS A 62 16.57 -1.33 0.62
N ARG A 63 15.88 -2.02 1.55
CA ARG A 63 16.38 -3.24 2.21
C ARG A 63 15.26 -4.24 2.52
N VAL A 64 15.58 -5.53 2.55
CA VAL A 64 14.63 -6.64 2.77
C VAL A 64 13.97 -6.63 4.16
N GLY A 65 14.40 -5.73 5.05
CA GLY A 65 13.91 -5.60 6.43
C GLY A 65 14.46 -6.69 7.36
N ARG A 66 14.39 -6.45 8.67
CA ARG A 66 14.73 -7.42 9.72
C ARG A 66 14.24 -6.96 11.08
N ARG A 67 14.14 -7.86 12.05
CA ARG A 67 14.01 -7.48 13.45
C ARG A 67 15.27 -6.73 13.93
N SER A 68 15.08 -5.64 14.64
CA SER A 68 16.16 -4.86 15.25
C SER A 68 16.68 -5.60 16.47
N ARG A 69 17.99 -5.86 16.53
CA ARG A 69 18.65 -6.47 17.71
C ARG A 69 19.10 -5.38 18.68
N GLU A 70 19.31 -4.20 18.14
CA GLU A 70 19.87 -3.03 18.78
C GLU A 70 18.79 -2.00 19.18
N ASN A 71 17.51 -2.34 19.00
CA ASN A 71 16.36 -1.43 19.18
C ASN A 71 16.47 -0.11 18.39
N MET A 72 17.17 -0.15 17.25
CA MET A 72 17.22 0.94 16.29
C MET A 72 15.88 1.04 15.54
N LEU A 73 15.29 2.24 15.53
CA LEU A 73 14.02 2.58 14.91
C LEU A 73 14.24 3.46 13.68
N TRP A 74 13.95 2.92 12.50
CA TRP A 74 14.28 3.58 11.22
C TRP A 74 13.21 4.58 10.78
N PRO A 75 13.59 5.83 10.49
CA PRO A 75 12.70 6.82 9.89
C PRO A 75 12.11 6.37 8.55
N GLN A 76 10.80 6.55 8.38
CA GLN A 76 10.07 6.17 7.16
C GLN A 76 10.16 7.24 6.06
N VAL A 77 11.38 7.63 5.67
CA VAL A 77 11.63 8.69 4.69
C VAL A 77 11.06 8.41 3.29
N SER A 78 10.94 7.14 2.89
CA SER A 78 10.28 6.76 1.64
C SER A 78 8.78 7.06 1.66
N LEU A 79 8.11 6.83 2.79
CA LEU A 79 6.70 7.18 2.96
C LEU A 79 6.53 8.70 2.95
N ALA A 80 7.37 9.43 3.70
CA ALA A 80 7.36 10.90 3.70
C ALA A 80 7.61 11.51 2.30
N ARG A 81 8.46 10.89 1.47
CA ARG A 81 8.68 11.33 0.08
C ARG A 81 7.46 11.10 -0.80
N MET A 82 6.79 9.95 -0.66
CA MET A 82 5.57 9.69 -1.40
C MET A 82 4.43 10.61 -0.95
N ALA A 83 4.35 10.96 0.34
CA ALA A 83 3.44 11.98 0.83
C ALA A 83 3.72 13.35 0.17
N ALA A 84 4.99 13.75 0.06
CA ALA A 84 5.39 14.98 -0.62
C ALA A 84 5.00 15.02 -2.11
N LEU A 85 4.95 13.86 -2.77
CA LEU A 85 4.54 13.73 -4.17
C LEU A 85 3.01 13.87 -4.36
N LEU A 86 2.24 13.61 -3.30
CA LEU A 86 0.79 13.63 -3.30
C LEU A 86 0.24 14.99 -2.82
N HIS A 87 0.92 15.63 -1.88
CA HIS A 87 0.59 16.95 -1.38
C HIS A 87 0.91 18.06 -2.42
N PRO A 88 0.10 19.14 -2.53
CA PRO A 88 -1.12 19.43 -1.77
C PRO A 88 -2.40 18.90 -2.43
N ASP A 89 -2.30 18.18 -3.55
CA ASP A 89 -3.46 17.77 -4.34
C ASP A 89 -4.35 16.75 -3.60
N TYR A 90 -3.77 16.02 -2.65
CA TYR A 90 -4.46 15.07 -1.78
C TYR A 90 -4.15 15.35 -0.32
N SER A 91 -5.14 15.13 0.55
CA SER A 91 -4.89 15.08 2.00
C SER A 91 -4.16 13.78 2.35
N VAL A 92 -3.01 13.91 3.01
CA VAL A 92 -2.10 12.78 3.28
C VAL A 92 -1.66 12.74 4.74
N GLU A 93 -1.43 11.53 5.24
CA GLU A 93 -0.83 11.31 6.55
C GLU A 93 0.13 10.11 6.50
N VAL A 94 1.24 10.21 7.23
CA VAL A 94 2.21 9.13 7.39
C VAL A 94 2.10 8.58 8.80
N VAL A 95 1.90 7.27 8.91
CA VAL A 95 1.78 6.58 10.21
C VAL A 95 2.90 5.57 10.33
N ASP A 96 3.79 5.80 11.29
CA ASP A 96 4.76 4.80 11.73
C ASP A 96 4.31 4.17 13.05
N ALA A 97 3.49 3.12 12.94
CA ALA A 97 2.95 2.42 14.10
C ALA A 97 4.04 1.74 14.94
N ILE A 98 5.16 1.32 14.33
CA ILE A 98 6.29 0.73 15.07
C ILE A 98 6.98 1.81 15.92
N ALA A 99 7.24 2.99 15.35
CA ALA A 99 7.86 4.10 16.10
C ALA A 99 6.93 4.66 17.18
N LEU A 100 5.61 4.63 16.95
CA LEU A 100 4.59 5.05 17.92
C LEU A 100 4.29 3.98 18.98
N GLY A 101 4.82 2.76 18.86
CA GLY A 101 4.52 1.65 19.78
C GLY A 101 3.06 1.21 19.74
N MET A 102 2.38 1.46 18.63
CA MET A 102 0.95 1.27 18.43
C MET A 102 0.61 -0.23 18.31
N LYS A 103 -0.45 -0.64 18.99
CA LYS A 103 -1.02 -1.99 18.92
C LYS A 103 -2.05 -2.10 17.80
N TRP A 104 -2.49 -3.32 17.52
CA TRP A 104 -3.42 -3.60 16.42
C TRP A 104 -4.84 -3.06 16.64
N ASP A 105 -5.33 -3.08 17.88
CA ASP A 105 -6.59 -2.47 18.28
C ASP A 105 -6.54 -0.94 18.08
N GLU A 106 -5.49 -0.29 18.57
CA GLU A 106 -5.27 1.16 18.38
C GLU A 106 -5.14 1.54 16.90
N PHE A 107 -4.49 0.68 16.11
CA PHE A 107 -4.35 0.87 14.67
C PHE A 107 -5.68 0.69 13.92
N GLU A 108 -6.54 -0.22 14.39
CA GLU A 108 -7.87 -0.39 13.83
C GLU A 108 -8.75 0.84 14.09
N ASP A 109 -8.74 1.35 15.33
CA ASP A 109 -9.41 2.60 15.71
C ASP A 109 -8.92 3.79 14.85
N LEU A 110 -7.61 3.84 14.60
CA LEU A 110 -7.02 4.84 13.72
C LEU A 110 -7.58 4.74 12.29
N LEU A 111 -7.68 3.54 11.73
CA LEU A 111 -8.26 3.35 10.39
C LEU A 111 -9.73 3.77 10.34
N GLU A 112 -10.51 3.49 11.38
CA GLU A 112 -11.90 3.95 11.51
C GLU A 112 -12.01 5.46 11.58
N LYS A 113 -11.10 6.10 12.31
CA LYS A 113 -11.04 7.55 12.41
C LYS A 113 -10.63 8.20 11.09
N LYS A 114 -9.59 7.68 10.43
CA LYS A 114 -8.97 8.28 9.23
C LYS A 114 -9.69 7.93 7.93
N GLN A 115 -10.49 6.87 7.91
CA GLN A 115 -11.30 6.42 6.78
C GLN A 115 -10.63 6.61 5.41
N PRO A 116 -9.40 6.08 5.19
CA PRO A 116 -8.62 6.46 4.01
C PRO A 116 -9.25 5.95 2.71
N LYS A 117 -9.22 6.76 1.64
CA LYS A 117 -9.58 6.26 0.30
C LYS A 117 -8.52 5.28 -0.21
N PHE A 118 -7.25 5.64 0.00
CA PHE A 118 -6.09 4.84 -0.39
C PHE A 118 -5.25 4.49 0.84
N TYR A 119 -4.98 3.21 1.02
CA TYR A 119 -4.07 2.69 2.02
C TYR A 119 -2.81 2.19 1.34
N LEU A 120 -1.66 2.80 1.64
CA LEU A 120 -0.37 2.41 1.08
C LEU A 120 0.52 1.85 2.19
N THR A 121 1.01 0.62 2.03
CA THR A 121 2.01 0.05 2.94
C THR A 121 3.22 -0.48 2.20
N GLN A 122 4.38 -0.36 2.84
CA GLN A 122 5.57 -1.07 2.40
C GLN A 122 5.46 -2.56 2.78
N VAL A 123 5.99 -3.45 1.96
CA VAL A 123 5.98 -4.90 2.20
C VAL A 123 7.39 -5.46 2.11
N THR A 124 7.83 -6.02 3.23
CA THR A 124 9.14 -6.68 3.38
C THR A 124 8.95 -8.15 3.69
N ALA A 125 9.84 -9.02 3.22
CA ALA A 125 9.65 -10.47 3.33
C ALA A 125 9.47 -10.96 4.78
N PRO A 126 10.21 -10.45 5.79
CA PRO A 126 10.07 -10.92 7.17
C PRO A 126 8.77 -10.49 7.87
N THR A 127 8.06 -9.51 7.32
CA THR A 127 6.81 -8.97 7.89
C THR A 127 5.61 -9.18 6.96
N LEU A 128 5.74 -10.01 5.93
CA LEU A 128 4.74 -10.15 4.86
C LEU A 128 3.33 -10.39 5.41
N THR A 129 3.11 -11.46 6.17
CA THR A 129 1.79 -11.82 6.70
C THR A 129 1.19 -10.73 7.57
N ASN A 130 2.04 -10.05 8.35
CA ASN A 130 1.66 -8.92 9.20
C ASN A 130 1.27 -7.68 8.39
N ASP A 131 2.01 -7.38 7.32
CA ASP A 131 1.70 -6.28 6.41
C ASP A 131 0.37 -6.53 5.69
N MET A 132 0.10 -7.79 5.35
CA MET A 132 -1.18 -8.21 4.75
C MET A 132 -2.35 -8.10 5.73
N TYR A 133 -2.12 -8.23 7.05
CA TYR A 133 -3.18 -8.00 8.03
C TYR A 133 -3.61 -6.52 8.04
N GLY A 134 -2.67 -5.58 8.00
CA GLY A 134 -2.99 -4.15 7.86
C GLY A 134 -3.74 -3.83 6.57
N ILE A 135 -3.34 -4.44 5.45
CA ILE A 135 -4.05 -4.35 4.17
C ILE A 135 -5.48 -4.89 4.29
N PHE A 136 -5.66 -6.06 4.91
CA PHE A 136 -6.98 -6.65 5.11
C PHE A 136 -7.90 -5.74 5.93
N LEU A 137 -7.40 -5.19 7.05
CA LEU A 137 -8.17 -4.25 7.87
C LEU A 137 -8.58 -3.01 7.06
N ALA A 138 -7.64 -2.37 6.36
CA ALA A 138 -7.95 -1.20 5.54
C ALA A 138 -8.97 -1.52 4.43
N LYS A 139 -8.81 -2.66 3.75
CA LYS A 139 -9.74 -3.13 2.71
C LYS A 139 -11.14 -3.37 3.27
N SER A 140 -11.24 -3.99 4.45
CA SER A 140 -12.52 -4.26 5.12
C SER A 140 -13.28 -2.97 5.48
N LYS A 141 -12.56 -1.86 5.66
CA LYS A 141 -13.12 -0.53 5.93
C LYS A 141 -13.31 0.32 4.64
N GLY A 142 -13.17 -0.30 3.46
CA GLY A 142 -13.47 0.32 2.17
C GLY A 142 -12.31 1.02 1.46
N ALA A 143 -11.10 0.97 2.01
CA ALA A 143 -9.93 1.55 1.35
C ALA A 143 -9.50 0.74 0.12
N THR A 144 -9.03 1.43 -0.91
CA THR A 144 -8.23 0.84 -2.00
C THR A 144 -6.82 0.58 -1.48
N THR A 145 -6.34 -0.66 -1.58
CA THR A 145 -5.08 -1.05 -0.95
C THR A 145 -3.94 -1.14 -1.96
N ILE A 146 -2.82 -0.54 -1.57
CA ILE A 146 -1.63 -0.43 -2.42
C ILE A 146 -0.43 -0.94 -1.62
N ALA A 147 0.30 -1.88 -2.21
CA ALA A 147 1.52 -2.43 -1.64
C ALA A 147 2.74 -2.03 -2.47
N PHE A 148 3.87 -1.76 -1.84
CA PHE A 148 5.14 -1.56 -2.54
C PHE A 148 6.30 -2.14 -1.72
N GLY A 149 7.47 -2.28 -2.34
CA GLY A 149 8.71 -2.62 -1.62
C GLY A 149 9.36 -3.91 -2.07
N THR A 150 10.36 -4.32 -1.30
CA THR A 150 11.34 -5.33 -1.70
C THR A 150 10.79 -6.73 -1.90
N HIS A 151 9.71 -7.09 -1.20
CA HIS A 151 9.11 -8.42 -1.36
C HIS A 151 8.20 -8.47 -2.59
N VAL A 152 7.31 -7.50 -2.71
CA VAL A 152 6.27 -7.51 -3.75
C VAL A 152 6.81 -7.18 -5.13
N THR A 153 7.95 -6.48 -5.24
CA THR A 153 8.58 -6.16 -6.54
C THR A 153 8.96 -7.43 -7.34
N PRO A 154 9.71 -8.40 -6.80
CA PRO A 154 10.03 -9.63 -7.51
C PRO A 154 8.93 -10.70 -7.46
N ASN A 155 7.98 -10.62 -6.53
CA ASN A 155 7.01 -11.69 -6.27
C ASN A 155 5.55 -11.21 -6.39
N THR A 156 5.27 -10.29 -7.32
CA THR A 156 3.97 -9.60 -7.40
C THR A 156 2.79 -10.54 -7.60
N VAL A 157 2.82 -11.36 -8.65
CA VAL A 157 1.68 -12.23 -9.04
C VAL A 157 1.35 -13.23 -7.93
N ASN A 158 2.36 -13.89 -7.36
CA ASN A 158 2.15 -14.85 -6.27
C ASN A 158 1.59 -14.14 -5.03
N THR A 159 2.16 -12.99 -4.65
CA THR A 159 1.63 -12.23 -3.50
C THR A 159 0.17 -11.85 -3.71
N MET A 160 -0.20 -11.38 -4.90
CA MET A 160 -1.59 -11.03 -5.19
C MET A 160 -2.50 -12.26 -5.30
N ASN A 161 -2.01 -13.42 -5.69
CA ASN A 161 -2.80 -14.66 -5.63
C ASN A 161 -3.06 -15.08 -4.18
N ASP A 162 -2.02 -15.06 -3.35
CA ASP A 162 -2.09 -15.49 -1.95
C ASP A 162 -2.89 -14.51 -1.06
N TYR A 163 -2.86 -13.22 -1.40
CA TYR A 163 -3.51 -12.15 -0.64
C TYR A 163 -4.50 -11.36 -1.53
N PRO A 164 -5.76 -11.82 -1.64
CA PRO A 164 -6.82 -11.15 -2.40
C PRO A 164 -7.09 -9.70 -2.00
N ALA A 165 -6.81 -9.35 -0.73
CA ALA A 165 -7.02 -8.01 -0.18
C ALA A 165 -6.07 -6.94 -0.75
N VAL A 166 -5.02 -7.32 -1.49
CA VAL A 166 -4.14 -6.39 -2.22
C VAL A 166 -4.78 -6.05 -3.57
N ASP A 167 -5.17 -4.78 -3.76
CA ASP A 167 -5.71 -4.31 -5.05
C ASP A 167 -4.59 -4.01 -6.04
N PHE A 168 -3.56 -3.29 -5.58
CA PHE A 168 -2.46 -2.82 -6.42
C PHE A 168 -1.09 -3.08 -5.80
N VAL A 169 -0.10 -3.36 -6.65
CA VAL A 169 1.31 -3.47 -6.29
C VAL A 169 2.13 -2.50 -7.13
N LEU A 170 2.96 -1.68 -6.49
CA LEU A 170 3.92 -0.81 -7.15
C LEU A 170 5.29 -1.50 -7.21
N ARG A 171 5.82 -1.67 -8.42
CA ARG A 171 7.07 -2.39 -8.69
C ARG A 171 8.21 -1.41 -8.98
N GLY A 172 9.40 -1.70 -8.46
CA GLY A 172 10.60 -0.88 -8.69
C GLY A 172 10.58 0.43 -7.91
N GLU A 173 10.62 1.56 -8.61
CA GLU A 173 10.49 2.90 -8.03
C GLU A 173 9.00 3.29 -7.96
N PRO A 174 8.39 3.30 -6.76
CA PRO A 174 6.96 3.38 -6.62
C PRO A 174 6.42 4.79 -6.81
N GLU A 175 7.25 5.83 -6.73
CA GLU A 175 6.79 7.23 -6.61
C GLU A 175 5.87 7.64 -7.78
N LEU A 176 6.36 7.54 -9.01
CA LEU A 176 5.60 8.00 -10.17
C LEU A 176 4.41 7.09 -10.48
N THR A 177 4.56 5.78 -10.27
CA THR A 177 3.46 4.82 -10.43
C THR A 177 2.35 5.07 -9.43
N LEU A 178 2.69 5.36 -8.16
CA LEU A 178 1.72 5.74 -7.13
C LEU A 178 0.93 6.97 -7.55
N ARG A 179 1.65 8.02 -7.98
CA ARG A 179 1.01 9.27 -8.36
C ARG A 179 0.07 9.09 -9.54
N GLU A 180 0.53 8.41 -10.59
CA GLU A 180 -0.28 8.14 -11.77
C GLU A 180 -1.51 7.29 -11.43
N LEU A 181 -1.36 6.25 -10.60
CA LEU A 181 -2.45 5.40 -10.16
C LEU A 181 -3.54 6.19 -9.43
N ILE A 182 -3.17 7.01 -8.45
CA ILE A 182 -4.14 7.79 -7.68
C ILE A 182 -4.83 8.82 -8.56
N VAL A 183 -4.09 9.55 -9.40
CA VAL A 183 -4.66 10.51 -10.36
C VAL A 183 -5.63 9.82 -11.31
N ALA A 184 -5.28 8.64 -11.82
CA ALA A 184 -6.14 7.87 -12.72
C ALA A 184 -7.45 7.44 -12.03
N ILE A 185 -7.37 6.91 -10.80
CA ILE A 185 -8.55 6.48 -10.02
C ILE A 185 -9.45 7.67 -9.67
N GLU A 186 -8.88 8.83 -9.34
CA GLU A 186 -9.64 10.05 -9.03
C GLU A 186 -10.10 10.80 -10.31
N GLY A 187 -10.12 10.14 -11.48
CA GLY A 187 -10.68 10.67 -12.72
C GLY A 187 -9.80 11.70 -13.43
N ASN A 188 -8.47 11.58 -13.32
CA ASN A 188 -7.48 12.54 -13.82
C ASN A 188 -7.60 13.94 -13.22
N THR A 189 -8.21 14.04 -12.03
CA THR A 189 -8.20 15.26 -11.22
C THR A 189 -6.87 15.37 -10.48
N GLY A 190 -6.36 16.60 -10.27
CA GLY A 190 -5.07 16.81 -9.59
C GLY A 190 -3.84 16.52 -10.46
N GLN A 191 -3.79 16.96 -11.73
CA GLN A 191 -2.53 16.93 -12.48
C GLN A 191 -1.63 18.12 -12.09
N ASN A 192 -0.58 17.84 -11.30
CA ASN A 192 0.44 18.83 -10.97
C ASN A 192 1.43 18.96 -12.15
N PRO A 193 1.60 20.16 -12.75
CA PRO A 193 2.47 20.35 -13.91
C PRO A 193 3.91 19.89 -13.72
N LYS A 194 4.47 20.05 -12.50
CA LYS A 194 5.82 19.59 -12.17
C LYS A 194 5.93 18.07 -12.24
N ILE A 195 4.92 17.37 -11.72
CA ILE A 195 4.92 15.90 -11.73
C ILE A 195 4.63 15.36 -13.14
N VAL A 196 3.76 16.01 -13.91
CA VAL A 196 3.55 15.70 -15.33
C VAL A 196 4.85 15.84 -16.12
N SER A 197 5.63 16.91 -15.88
CA SER A 197 6.95 17.07 -16.49
C SER A 197 7.89 15.92 -16.10
N LEU A 198 7.92 15.53 -14.83
CA LEU A 198 8.74 14.43 -14.34
C LEU A 198 8.34 13.08 -14.93
N LEU A 199 7.04 12.83 -15.13
CA LEU A 199 6.52 11.63 -15.81
C LEU A 199 7.03 11.58 -17.25
N LYS A 200 6.93 12.68 -18.00
CA LYS A 200 7.41 12.79 -19.39
C LYS A 200 8.93 12.69 -19.51
N GLU A 201 9.68 13.26 -18.57
CA GLU A 201 11.13 13.15 -18.52
C GLU A 201 11.57 11.70 -18.24
N THR A 202 10.86 11.01 -17.34
CA THR A 202 11.13 9.62 -17.01
C THR A 202 10.76 8.68 -18.15
N ASP A 203 9.66 8.98 -18.85
CA ASP A 203 9.15 8.17 -19.94
C ASP A 203 8.58 9.08 -21.04
N PRO A 204 9.34 9.38 -22.10
CA PRO A 204 8.90 10.27 -23.17
C PRO A 204 7.67 9.78 -23.94
N ALA A 205 7.33 8.50 -23.84
CA ALA A 205 6.14 7.90 -24.43
C ALA A 205 4.95 7.84 -23.45
N TRP A 206 5.08 8.45 -22.26
CA TRP A 206 4.02 8.46 -21.26
C TRP A 206 2.85 9.33 -21.70
N GLU A 207 1.65 8.77 -21.59
CA GLU A 207 0.37 9.45 -21.76
C GLU A 207 -0.57 9.00 -20.63
N PRO A 208 -1.44 9.88 -20.11
CA PRO A 208 -2.38 9.53 -19.06
C PRO A 208 -3.39 8.50 -19.55
N VAL A 209 -3.73 7.53 -18.69
CA VAL A 209 -4.77 6.55 -18.99
C VAL A 209 -6.14 7.24 -19.07
N SER A 210 -6.96 6.83 -20.05
CA SER A 210 -8.26 7.44 -20.27
C SER A 210 -9.23 7.14 -19.12
N PRO A 211 -10.09 8.09 -18.72
CA PRO A 211 -11.11 7.85 -17.70
C PRO A 211 -12.03 6.67 -18.04
N GLN A 212 -12.28 6.43 -19.33
CA GLN A 212 -13.10 5.32 -19.81
C GLN A 212 -12.43 3.96 -19.56
N ALA A 213 -11.12 3.85 -19.78
CA ALA A 213 -10.37 2.63 -19.47
C ALA A 213 -10.40 2.36 -17.96
N ILE A 214 -10.14 3.37 -17.14
CA ILE A 214 -10.18 3.25 -15.67
C ILE A 214 -11.58 2.86 -15.17
N ALA A 215 -12.64 3.46 -15.71
CA ALA A 215 -14.03 3.11 -15.37
C ALA A 215 -14.40 1.67 -15.76
N ALA A 216 -13.80 1.13 -16.84
CA ALA A 216 -13.89 -0.28 -17.21
C ALA A 216 -13.00 -1.19 -16.34
N GLY A 217 -12.26 -0.61 -15.38
CA GLY A 217 -11.31 -1.30 -14.53
C GLY A 217 -10.00 -1.64 -15.22
N ASP A 218 -9.67 -1.05 -16.37
CA ASP A 218 -8.43 -1.32 -17.09
C ASP A 218 -7.29 -0.35 -16.69
N PHE A 219 -6.28 -0.90 -16.01
CA PHE A 219 -5.09 -0.16 -15.56
C PHE A 219 -3.83 -0.51 -16.37
N SER A 220 -3.98 -1.19 -17.52
CA SER A 220 -2.86 -1.69 -18.33
C SER A 220 -1.89 -0.60 -18.82
N GLY A 221 -2.37 0.64 -18.97
CA GLY A 221 -1.55 1.79 -19.38
C GLY A 221 -0.58 2.32 -18.31
N ILE A 222 -0.78 1.97 -17.03
CA ILE A 222 0.06 2.48 -15.94
C ILE A 222 1.29 1.58 -15.77
N LYS A 223 2.48 2.06 -16.17
CA LYS A 223 3.73 1.28 -16.06
C LYS A 223 4.16 1.09 -14.60
N GLY A 224 4.77 -0.06 -14.31
CA GLY A 224 5.29 -0.45 -13.00
C GLY A 224 4.23 -0.97 -12.03
N LEU A 225 3.08 -1.42 -12.55
CA LEU A 225 1.89 -1.77 -11.77
C LEU A 225 1.63 -3.28 -11.81
N GLY A 226 1.34 -3.87 -10.66
CA GLY A 226 0.56 -5.10 -10.52
C GLY A 226 -0.87 -4.75 -10.13
N TRP A 227 -1.85 -5.33 -10.79
CA TRP A 227 -3.27 -5.04 -10.56
C TRP A 227 -4.12 -6.28 -10.86
N ARG A 228 -5.41 -6.24 -10.53
CA ARG A 228 -6.33 -7.34 -10.85
C ARG A 228 -7.15 -7.06 -12.10
N ASN A 229 -6.84 -7.75 -13.18
CA ASN A 229 -7.66 -7.73 -14.39
C ASN A 229 -8.69 -8.87 -14.34
N ALA A 230 -9.99 -8.51 -14.28
CA ALA A 230 -11.09 -9.47 -14.16
C ALA A 230 -10.87 -10.49 -13.02
N GLY A 231 -10.39 -10.02 -11.87
CA GLY A 231 -10.12 -10.82 -10.67
C GLY A 231 -8.78 -11.57 -10.67
N LYS A 232 -8.03 -11.60 -11.77
CA LYS A 232 -6.73 -12.27 -11.86
C LYS A 232 -5.58 -11.26 -11.78
N PRO A 233 -4.50 -11.54 -11.04
CA PRO A 233 -3.33 -10.68 -11.05
C PRO A 233 -2.71 -10.57 -12.45
N ALA A 234 -2.42 -9.34 -12.85
CA ALA A 234 -1.78 -8.98 -14.10
C ALA A 234 -0.68 -7.93 -13.83
N LEU A 235 0.34 -7.91 -14.69
CA LEU A 235 1.45 -6.97 -14.60
C LEU A 235 1.46 -6.08 -15.85
N THR A 236 1.74 -4.80 -15.64
CA THR A 236 2.10 -3.88 -16.72
C THR A 236 3.63 -3.88 -16.90
N PRO A 237 4.17 -3.38 -18.03
CA PRO A 237 5.62 -3.23 -18.20
C PRO A 237 6.26 -2.43 -17.07
N ASP A 238 7.54 -2.71 -16.77
CA ASP A 238 8.28 -1.93 -15.77
C ASP A 238 8.34 -0.45 -16.16
N ARG A 239 8.23 0.45 -15.17
CA ARG A 239 8.45 1.87 -15.40
C ARG A 239 9.96 2.14 -15.53
N PRO A 240 10.39 2.97 -16.50
CA PRO A 240 11.75 3.48 -16.52
C PRO A 240 12.11 4.17 -15.19
N PHE A 241 13.39 4.14 -14.86
CA PHE A 241 13.89 4.78 -13.66
C PHE A 241 13.88 6.31 -13.78
N ILE A 242 13.58 6.99 -12.67
CA ILE A 242 13.61 8.45 -12.61
C ILE A 242 15.03 8.93 -12.91
N PRO A 243 15.28 9.69 -13.99
CA PRO A 243 16.63 9.99 -14.46
C PRO A 243 17.37 10.91 -13.49
N ASN A 244 16.74 12.02 -13.10
CA ASN A 244 17.29 12.98 -12.14
C ASN A 244 16.58 12.87 -10.78
N LEU A 245 17.31 12.50 -9.74
CA LEU A 245 16.75 12.35 -8.40
C LEU A 245 16.44 13.69 -7.72
N ASP A 246 17.01 14.80 -8.18
CA ASP A 246 16.77 16.14 -7.64
C ASP A 246 15.33 16.60 -7.94
N ASN A 247 14.73 16.09 -9.01
CA ASN A 247 13.36 16.41 -9.41
C ASN A 247 12.31 15.75 -8.50
N LEU A 248 12.72 14.81 -7.65
CA LEU A 248 11.83 14.24 -6.62
C LEU A 248 11.73 15.20 -5.44
N PRO A 249 10.51 15.47 -4.94
CA PRO A 249 10.31 16.36 -3.80
C PRO A 249 11.07 15.86 -2.57
N LEU A 250 11.49 16.81 -1.74
CA LEU A 250 12.07 16.51 -0.44
C LEU A 250 11.03 15.76 0.42
N PRO A 251 11.43 14.75 1.21
CA PRO A 251 10.49 14.06 2.08
C PRO A 251 9.88 15.02 3.11
N MET A 252 8.57 14.94 3.31
CA MET A 252 7.86 15.70 4.35
C MET A 252 8.19 15.13 5.75
N HIS A 253 9.36 15.49 6.28
CA HIS A 253 9.85 15.01 7.57
C HIS A 253 8.95 15.44 8.75
N GLU A 254 8.20 16.52 8.59
CA GLU A 254 7.20 17.02 9.53
C GLU A 254 6.04 16.04 9.76
N LEU A 255 5.80 15.10 8.83
CA LEU A 255 4.80 14.03 9.00
C LEU A 255 5.34 12.84 9.79
N LEU A 256 6.64 12.82 10.13
CA LEU A 256 7.25 11.71 10.82
C LEU A 256 7.40 12.01 12.32
N PRO A 257 7.24 11.00 13.19
CA PRO A 257 7.51 11.14 14.63
C PRO A 257 9.03 11.17 14.90
N LEU A 258 9.72 12.23 14.46
CA LEU A 258 11.18 12.34 14.52
C LEU A 258 11.73 12.20 15.94
N ASP A 259 10.98 12.70 16.93
CA ASP A 259 11.30 12.60 18.35
C ASP A 259 11.21 11.17 18.89
N LYS A 260 10.64 10.21 18.15
CA LYS A 260 10.55 8.79 18.52
C LYS A 260 11.66 7.94 17.90
N TYR A 261 12.23 8.34 16.77
CA TYR A 261 13.29 7.56 16.14
C TYR A 261 14.56 7.52 17.00
N ARG A 262 15.17 6.34 17.08
CA ARG A 262 16.36 6.07 17.91
C ARG A 262 17.40 5.29 17.12
N MET A 263 18.65 5.74 17.20
CA MET A 263 19.80 5.00 16.71
C MET A 263 20.78 4.82 17.85
N PRO A 264 21.26 3.59 18.12
CA PRO A 264 22.30 3.37 19.11
C PRO A 264 23.47 4.32 18.88
N LEU A 265 24.00 4.88 19.97
CA LEU A 265 25.14 5.81 19.97
C LEU A 265 24.87 7.23 19.43
N ILE A 266 23.69 7.52 18.89
CA ILE A 266 23.29 8.89 18.51
C ILE A 266 22.38 9.46 19.60
N LYS A 267 22.74 10.63 20.13
CA LYS A 267 21.88 11.39 21.05
C LYS A 267 20.93 12.28 20.24
N GLY A 268 19.64 12.12 20.46
CA GLY A 268 18.59 12.96 19.86
C GLY A 268 17.93 12.35 18.61
N PRO A 269 16.96 13.09 18.02
CA PRO A 269 16.31 12.71 16.77
C PRO A 269 17.31 12.54 15.63
N TYR A 270 17.00 11.63 14.70
CA TYR A 270 17.77 11.46 13.48
C TYR A 270 16.84 11.14 12.31
N ALA A 271 17.31 11.45 11.10
CA ALA A 271 16.62 11.15 9.84
C ALA A 271 17.61 10.53 8.84
N PHE A 272 17.09 9.81 7.85
CA PHE A 272 17.92 9.35 6.74
C PHE A 272 17.88 10.35 5.59
N VAL A 273 19.06 10.60 5.03
CA VAL A 273 19.19 11.25 3.72
C VAL A 273 19.50 10.17 2.70
N VAL A 274 18.81 10.20 1.56
CA VAL A 274 19.00 9.24 0.45
C VAL A 274 19.67 9.97 -0.71
N PRO A 275 21.02 10.09 -0.71
CA PRO A 275 21.76 10.83 -1.74
C PRO A 275 21.84 10.06 -3.06
N SER A 276 21.53 8.76 -3.07
CA SER A 276 21.63 7.94 -4.27
C SER A 276 20.63 6.79 -4.31
N ARG A 277 20.32 6.33 -5.52
CA ARG A 277 19.56 5.11 -5.79
C ARG A 277 20.35 4.17 -6.68
N GLY A 278 20.16 2.87 -6.45
CA GLY A 278 20.87 1.81 -7.17
C GLY A 278 22.22 1.40 -6.59
N CYS A 279 22.87 0.48 -7.30
CA CYS A 279 24.20 -0.05 -7.06
C CYS A 279 24.66 -0.80 -8.32
N THR A 280 25.88 -0.56 -8.80
CA THR A 280 26.45 -1.24 -9.97
C THR A 280 26.94 -2.66 -9.67
N ALA A 281 26.92 -3.07 -8.40
CA ALA A 281 27.40 -4.38 -7.99
C ALA A 281 26.43 -5.51 -8.36
N GLY A 282 26.99 -6.64 -8.83
CA GLY A 282 26.25 -7.85 -9.22
C GLY A 282 26.03 -8.87 -8.10
N CYS A 283 25.82 -8.44 -6.85
CA CYS A 283 25.74 -9.35 -5.71
C CYS A 283 24.50 -10.27 -5.81
N LYS A 284 24.72 -11.58 -5.96
CA LYS A 284 23.66 -12.61 -6.11
C LYS A 284 22.64 -12.67 -4.97
N TYR A 285 23.01 -12.20 -3.78
CA TYR A 285 22.17 -12.25 -2.57
C TYR A 285 21.47 -10.91 -2.25
N CYS A 286 21.70 -9.86 -3.03
CA CYS A 286 21.28 -8.50 -2.69
C CYS A 286 20.01 -8.09 -3.42
N ILE A 287 19.05 -7.48 -2.73
CA ILE A 287 17.82 -6.97 -3.36
C ILE A 287 18.03 -5.73 -4.22
N LYS A 288 19.13 -4.98 -4.05
CA LYS A 288 19.36 -3.70 -4.74
C LYS A 288 19.20 -3.80 -6.26
N HIS A 289 19.73 -4.86 -6.88
CA HIS A 289 19.64 -5.04 -8.33
C HIS A 289 18.24 -5.45 -8.80
N VAL A 290 17.41 -6.04 -7.93
CA VAL A 290 16.01 -6.33 -8.23
C VAL A 290 15.19 -5.05 -8.27
N SER A 291 15.50 -4.07 -7.41
CA SER A 291 14.75 -2.81 -7.33
C SER A 291 15.28 -1.72 -8.27
N TYR A 292 16.57 -1.74 -8.61
CA TYR A 292 17.25 -0.65 -9.33
C TYR A 292 18.14 -1.11 -10.50
N ASN A 293 18.08 -2.39 -10.87
CA ASN A 293 19.01 -3.02 -11.81
C ASN A 293 20.48 -2.72 -11.42
N TYR A 294 21.38 -2.68 -12.41
CA TYR A 294 22.81 -2.41 -12.19
C TYR A 294 23.16 -0.94 -12.43
N THR A 295 22.28 -0.02 -12.00
CA THR A 295 22.43 1.42 -12.21
C THR A 295 22.82 2.15 -10.93
N VAL A 296 23.36 3.35 -11.05
CA VAL A 296 23.49 4.31 -9.95
C VAL A 296 23.04 5.68 -10.41
N ARG A 297 22.23 6.34 -9.61
CA ARG A 297 21.78 7.73 -9.81
C ARG A 297 22.01 8.49 -8.52
N LEU A 298 22.52 9.69 -8.63
CA LEU A 298 22.94 10.54 -7.50
C LEU A 298 22.07 11.80 -7.48
N ARG A 299 21.87 12.34 -6.28
CA ARG A 299 21.43 13.72 -6.11
C ARG A 299 22.64 14.66 -6.21
N SER A 300 22.40 15.91 -6.60
CA SER A 300 23.41 16.96 -6.47
C SER A 300 23.75 17.23 -5.00
N ALA A 301 24.94 17.77 -4.75
CA ALA A 301 25.36 18.10 -3.38
C ALA A 301 24.47 19.20 -2.78
N GLU A 302 24.07 20.16 -3.61
CA GLU A 302 23.17 21.25 -3.27
C GLU A 302 21.81 20.71 -2.82
N ASN A 303 21.20 19.81 -3.60
CA ASN A 303 19.90 19.23 -3.25
C ASN A 303 19.96 18.29 -2.03
N VAL A 304 21.12 17.72 -1.71
CA VAL A 304 21.33 16.95 -0.48
C VAL A 304 21.37 17.85 0.77
N MET A 305 21.72 19.12 0.61
CA MET A 305 21.87 20.10 1.70
C MET A 305 20.63 20.97 1.93
N GLU A 306 19.63 20.93 1.04
CA GLU A 306 18.31 21.55 1.22
C GLU A 306 17.48 20.90 2.34
#